data_AF-A0A9N9VBV8-F1
#
_entry.id   AF-A0A9N9VBV8-F1
#
_cell.length_a   1.000
_cell.length_b   1.000
_cell.length_c   1.000
_cell.angle_alpha   90.00
_cell.angle_beta   90.00
_cell.angle_gamma   90.00
#
_symmetry.space_group_name_H-M   'P 1'
#
loop_
_entity.id
_entity.type
_entity.pdbx_description
1 polymer ?
#
loop_
_entity_poly.entity_id
_entity_poly.type
_entity_poly.pdbx_seq_one_letter_code
_entity_poly.pdbx_strand_id
1 'polypeptide(L)'
;MHYFDHVFPWQFPYHNSHSRTGNRGWLLQLLTKRGPLYHAAIGLSSLHQSATRGIDESYLQDQKVFDHHSTALQELCEFLRSEKATEFHQDEQLLTEFLACSIMLLSFEVLRGGISNWQPHLNAVLSTIKSMSPASFIAIENSKPDRICSPPNGVTQLSNNGASAGLEFLFANALWFDIFACVSTGGTPVLPYRSWLAIEQLKMQDVMGCDNWALALIGDITHLREWKDDMDKKGLLSVRELVSKGQAIESELEEKIGILYSSKDGV
;
A
#
# COMPACT_ATOMS: atom_id res chain seq x y z
N MET A 1 21.02 0.22 5.44
CA MET A 1 20.73 1.18 4.33
C MET A 1 19.70 2.13 4.91
N HIS A 2 19.91 3.46 4.87
CA HIS A 2 19.09 4.45 5.58
C HIS A 2 17.57 4.20 5.46
N TYR A 3 17.12 3.79 4.26
CA TYR A 3 15.74 3.36 4.03
C TYR A 3 15.24 2.31 5.05
N PHE A 4 15.92 1.18 5.22
CA PHE A 4 15.48 0.10 6.11
C PHE A 4 15.58 0.45 7.60
N ASP A 5 16.55 1.30 7.94
CA ASP A 5 16.89 1.61 9.32
C ASP A 5 16.01 2.75 9.88
N HIS A 6 15.60 3.69 9.03
CA HIS A 6 14.88 4.90 9.44
C HIS A 6 13.56 5.12 8.69
N VAL A 7 13.55 5.01 7.36
CA VAL A 7 12.36 5.37 6.57
C VAL A 7 11.27 4.30 6.66
N PHE A 8 11.63 3.03 6.48
CA PHE A 8 10.67 1.94 6.51
C PHE A 8 9.95 1.83 7.86
N PRO A 9 10.63 1.82 9.03
CA PRO A 9 9.94 1.78 10.31
C PRO A 9 9.07 3.02 10.56
N TRP A 10 9.45 4.16 9.97
CA TRP A 10 8.66 5.38 10.04
C TRP A 10 7.38 5.31 9.18
N GLN A 11 7.47 4.75 7.96
CA GLN A 11 6.30 4.54 7.09
C GLN A 11 5.38 3.41 7.58
N PHE A 12 5.97 2.36 8.16
CA PHE A 12 5.29 1.12 8.55
C PHE A 12 5.60 0.74 10.00
N PRO A 13 5.19 1.56 10.98
CA PRO A 13 5.56 1.36 12.39
C PRO A 13 4.98 0.08 12.99
N TYR A 14 3.91 -0.47 12.40
CA TYR A 14 3.25 -1.68 12.85
C TYR A 14 3.74 -2.95 12.13
N HIS A 15 4.66 -2.82 11.17
CA HIS A 15 5.16 -3.96 10.44
C HIS A 15 5.94 -4.92 11.34
N ASN A 16 5.44 -6.15 11.45
CA ASN A 16 6.05 -7.20 12.27
C ASN A 16 6.82 -8.20 11.39
N SER A 17 8.11 -8.40 11.65
CA SER A 17 8.92 -9.38 10.90
C SER A 17 8.48 -10.84 11.07
N HIS A 18 7.66 -11.12 12.09
CA HIS A 18 7.06 -12.43 12.36
C HIS A 18 5.67 -12.59 11.72
N SER A 19 5.15 -11.59 11.01
CA SER A 19 3.89 -11.72 10.27
C SER A 19 4.08 -12.47 8.94
N ARG A 20 2.97 -12.68 8.21
CA ARG A 20 3.00 -13.25 6.85
C ARG A 20 3.75 -12.38 5.84
N THR A 21 3.77 -11.06 6.03
CA THR A 21 4.51 -10.11 5.18
C THR A 21 6.03 -10.18 5.38
N GLY A 22 6.48 -10.94 6.38
CA GLY A 22 7.84 -11.43 6.53
C GLY A 22 8.87 -10.36 6.92
N ASN A 23 10.15 -10.69 6.82
CA ASN A 23 11.24 -9.89 7.40
C ASN A 23 11.84 -8.82 6.46
N ARG A 24 11.07 -8.25 5.53
CA ARG A 24 11.52 -7.26 4.53
C ARG A 24 12.68 -7.72 3.63
N GLY A 25 13.10 -8.99 3.73
CA GLY A 25 14.20 -9.55 2.94
C GLY A 25 13.91 -9.56 1.44
N TRP A 26 12.63 -9.70 1.06
CA TRP A 26 12.17 -9.57 -0.32
C TRP A 26 12.54 -8.20 -0.90
N LEU A 27 12.37 -7.13 -0.13
CA LEU A 27 12.65 -5.77 -0.57
C LEU A 27 14.17 -5.57 -0.70
N LEU A 28 14.93 -6.10 0.25
CA LEU A 28 16.40 -6.01 0.21
C LEU A 28 16.94 -6.70 -1.04
N GLN A 29 16.44 -7.91 -1.33
CA GLN A 29 16.82 -8.66 -2.53
C GLN A 29 16.56 -7.86 -3.81
N LEU A 30 15.40 -7.22 -3.94
CA LEU A 30 15.10 -6.39 -5.12
C LEU A 30 16.03 -5.18 -5.21
N LEU A 31 16.31 -4.51 -4.08
CA LEU A 31 17.22 -3.36 -4.04
C LEU A 31 18.67 -3.70 -4.42
N THR A 32 19.13 -4.94 -4.21
CA THR A 32 20.48 -5.35 -4.63
C THR A 32 20.70 -5.32 -6.15
N LYS A 33 19.63 -5.33 -6.95
CA LYS A 33 19.70 -5.24 -8.42
C LYS A 33 20.15 -3.86 -8.92
N ARG A 34 20.08 -2.82 -8.07
CA ARG A 34 20.45 -1.42 -8.41
C ARG A 34 19.68 -0.83 -9.61
N GLY A 35 18.41 -1.18 -9.77
CA GLY A 35 17.53 -0.61 -10.80
C GLY A 35 16.62 0.53 -10.29
N PRO A 36 15.45 0.78 -10.92
CA PRO A 36 14.60 1.93 -10.59
C PRO A 36 14.15 1.95 -9.13
N LEU A 37 13.86 0.79 -8.55
CA LEU A 37 13.50 0.65 -7.13
C LEU A 37 14.62 1.12 -6.20
N TYR A 38 15.88 0.88 -6.55
CA TYR A 38 17.03 1.33 -5.77
C TYR A 38 17.13 2.85 -5.75
N HIS A 39 16.96 3.49 -6.91
CA HIS A 39 16.92 4.94 -7.00
C HIS A 39 15.72 5.54 -6.24
N ALA A 40 14.55 4.92 -6.30
CA ALA A 40 13.38 5.35 -5.53
C ALA A 40 13.64 5.29 -4.01
N ALA A 41 14.26 4.21 -3.52
CA ALA A 41 14.61 4.05 -2.11
C ALA A 41 15.64 5.09 -1.63
N ILE A 42 16.63 5.43 -2.48
CA ILE A 42 17.59 6.50 -2.17
C ILE A 42 16.90 7.86 -2.18
N GLY A 43 16.06 8.15 -3.17
CA GLY A 43 15.29 9.39 -3.24
C GLY A 43 14.46 9.61 -1.97
N LEU A 44 13.73 8.58 -1.53
CA LEU A 44 12.93 8.65 -0.30
C LEU A 44 13.79 8.77 0.96
N SER A 45 14.92 8.06 1.01
CA SER A 45 15.90 8.20 2.10
C SER A 45 16.45 9.62 2.19
N SER A 46 16.78 10.21 1.04
CA SER A 46 17.36 11.54 0.96
C SER A 46 16.33 12.59 1.35
N LEU A 47 15.06 12.43 0.94
CA LEU A 47 13.94 13.28 1.36
C LEU A 47 13.71 13.22 2.87
N HIS A 48 13.72 12.02 3.46
CA HIS A 48 13.60 11.87 4.91
C HIS A 48 14.80 12.51 5.64
N GLN A 49 16.02 12.36 5.11
CA GLN A 49 17.21 12.99 5.68
C GLN A 49 17.16 14.52 5.59
N SER A 50 16.69 15.09 4.48
CA SER A 50 16.55 16.55 4.36
C SER A 50 15.46 17.09 5.28
N ALA A 51 14.35 16.37 5.45
CA ALA A 51 13.29 16.75 6.39
C ALA A 51 13.72 16.68 7.87
N THR A 52 14.71 15.86 8.20
CA THR A 52 15.21 15.68 9.58
C THR A 52 16.41 16.58 9.91
N ARG A 53 17.09 17.14 8.89
CA ARG A 53 18.19 18.10 9.06
C ARG A 53 17.64 19.52 8.92
N GLY A 54 18.09 20.44 9.76
CA GLY A 54 17.66 21.84 9.73
C GLY A 54 18.00 22.55 8.41
N ILE A 55 17.43 23.76 8.24
CA ILE A 55 17.35 24.54 6.99
C ILE A 55 18.73 24.82 6.33
N ASP A 56 19.84 24.84 7.08
CA ASP A 56 21.14 25.32 6.59
C ASP A 56 21.88 24.40 5.58
N GLU A 57 21.47 23.13 5.41
CA GLU A 57 22.08 22.19 4.43
C GLU A 57 21.18 21.88 3.20
N SER A 58 20.01 22.52 3.06
CA SER A 58 18.90 22.03 2.20
C SER A 58 19.16 22.08 0.69
N TYR A 59 19.77 23.15 0.15
CA TYR A 59 19.72 23.41 -1.29
C TYR A 59 20.47 22.40 -2.18
N LEU A 60 21.66 21.94 -1.79
CA LEU A 60 22.43 20.95 -2.57
C LEU A 60 21.91 19.52 -2.37
N GLN A 61 21.27 19.26 -1.23
CA GLN A 61 20.65 17.98 -0.92
C GLN A 61 19.36 17.81 -1.73
N ASP A 62 18.57 18.87 -1.89
CA ASP A 62 17.33 18.87 -2.67
C ASP A 62 17.58 18.50 -4.13
N GLN A 63 18.65 19.00 -4.77
CA GLN A 63 18.98 18.66 -6.15
C GLN A 63 19.25 17.16 -6.34
N LYS A 64 20.05 16.54 -5.46
CA LYS A 64 20.34 15.09 -5.52
C LYS A 64 19.12 14.23 -5.21
N VAL A 65 18.23 14.71 -4.36
CA VAL A 65 16.94 14.06 -4.07
C VAL A 65 16.11 13.98 -5.35
N PHE A 66 16.01 15.10 -6.09
CA PHE A 66 15.29 15.13 -7.38
C PHE A 66 15.95 14.30 -8.46
N ASP A 67 17.28 14.26 -8.50
CA ASP A 67 18.00 13.44 -9.47
C ASP A 67 17.62 11.96 -9.30
N HIS A 68 17.66 11.44 -8.07
CA HIS A 68 17.30 10.04 -7.81
C HIS A 68 15.82 9.73 -8.07
N HIS A 69 14.90 10.63 -7.70
CA HIS A 69 13.49 10.48 -8.03
C HIS A 69 13.28 10.43 -9.55
N SER A 70 13.89 11.36 -10.29
CA SER A 70 13.77 11.48 -11.73
C SER A 70 14.37 10.26 -12.45
N THR A 71 15.55 9.80 -12.01
CA THR A 71 16.18 8.57 -12.53
C THR A 71 15.28 7.36 -12.31
N ALA A 72 14.74 7.18 -11.10
CA ALA A 72 13.85 6.07 -10.79
C ALA A 72 12.60 6.05 -11.69
N LEU A 73 11.97 7.22 -11.89
CA LEU A 73 10.80 7.35 -12.75
C LEU A 73 11.13 7.08 -14.22
N GLN A 74 12.26 7.62 -14.72
CA GLN A 74 12.69 7.41 -16.09
C GLN A 74 12.95 5.92 -16.37
N GLU A 75 13.74 5.26 -15.53
CA GLU A 75 14.07 3.84 -15.67
C GLU A 75 12.83 2.95 -15.55
N LEU A 76 11.90 3.27 -14.63
CA LEU A 76 10.63 2.55 -14.51
C LEU A 76 9.78 2.70 -15.78
N CYS A 77 9.70 3.89 -16.36
CA CYS A 77 8.98 4.12 -17.60
C CYS A 77 9.62 3.42 -18.80
N GLU A 78 10.95 3.41 -18.89
CA GLU A 78 11.68 2.67 -19.93
C GLU A 78 11.43 1.16 -19.81
N PHE A 79 11.44 0.62 -18.59
CA PHE A 79 11.08 -0.77 -18.32
C PHE A 79 9.66 -1.10 -18.80
N LEU A 80 8.68 -0.26 -18.48
CA LEU A 80 7.28 -0.44 -18.89
C LEU A 80 7.03 -0.31 -20.40
N ARG A 81 7.92 0.37 -21.12
CA ARG A 81 7.84 0.50 -22.60
C ARG A 81 8.52 -0.66 -23.33
N SER A 82 9.31 -1.48 -22.62
CA SER A 82 9.97 -2.63 -23.21
C SER A 82 8.99 -3.78 -23.50
N GLU A 83 9.33 -4.67 -24.44
CA GLU A 83 8.53 -5.87 -24.78
C GLU A 83 8.24 -6.79 -23.58
N LYS A 84 8.97 -6.64 -22.46
CA LYS A 84 8.71 -7.37 -21.21
C LYS A 84 7.42 -6.93 -20.51
N ALA A 85 6.84 -5.79 -20.89
CA ALA A 85 5.65 -5.23 -20.26
C ALA A 85 4.34 -5.93 -20.66
N THR A 86 4.31 -6.70 -21.75
CA THR A 86 3.09 -7.40 -22.18
C THR A 86 2.76 -8.63 -21.34
N GLU A 87 3.72 -9.18 -20.58
CA GLU A 87 3.55 -10.42 -19.80
C GLU A 87 3.96 -10.30 -18.33
N PHE A 88 4.40 -9.12 -17.85
CA PHE A 88 4.97 -9.00 -16.50
C PHE A 88 4.00 -9.34 -15.36
N HIS A 89 2.68 -9.33 -15.58
CA HIS A 89 1.69 -9.80 -14.61
C HIS A 89 1.85 -11.29 -14.26
N GLN A 90 2.52 -12.07 -15.12
CA GLN A 90 2.80 -13.50 -14.91
C GLN A 90 4.13 -13.72 -14.17
N ASP A 91 4.99 -12.70 -14.08
CA ASP A 91 6.24 -12.73 -13.33
C ASP A 91 6.05 -12.02 -11.99
N GLU A 92 5.88 -12.82 -10.93
CA GLU A 92 5.66 -12.36 -9.56
C GLU A 92 6.77 -11.40 -9.09
N GLN A 93 8.01 -11.64 -9.50
CA GLN A 93 9.15 -10.82 -9.08
C GLN A 93 9.15 -9.46 -9.77
N LEU A 94 8.89 -9.42 -11.08
CA LEU A 94 8.78 -8.17 -11.84
C LEU A 94 7.58 -7.34 -11.36
N LEU A 95 6.45 -7.99 -11.11
CA LEU A 95 5.28 -7.34 -10.52
C LEU A 95 5.59 -6.74 -9.15
N THR A 96 6.25 -7.49 -8.27
CA THR A 96 6.65 -7.02 -6.94
C THR A 96 7.59 -5.81 -7.06
N GLU A 97 8.56 -5.85 -7.97
CA GLU A 97 9.49 -4.74 -8.19
C GLU A 97 8.80 -3.48 -8.73
N PHE A 98 7.90 -3.64 -9.71
CA PHE A 98 7.09 -2.56 -10.25
C PHE A 98 6.23 -1.89 -9.18
N LEU A 99 5.48 -2.69 -8.40
CA LEU A 99 4.61 -2.19 -7.35
C LEU A 99 5.41 -1.51 -6.23
N ALA A 100 6.51 -2.10 -5.79
CA ALA A 100 7.38 -1.51 -4.78
C ALA A 100 7.96 -0.17 -5.25
N CYS A 101 8.44 -0.10 -6.49
CA CYS A 101 9.01 1.12 -7.04
C CYS A 101 7.95 2.21 -7.15
N SER A 102 6.77 1.89 -7.67
CA SER A 102 5.66 2.82 -7.83
C SER A 102 5.13 3.33 -6.48
N ILE A 103 5.04 2.47 -5.47
CA ILE A 103 4.62 2.86 -4.11
C ILE A 103 5.67 3.73 -3.42
N MET A 104 6.97 3.50 -3.65
CA MET A 104 8.03 4.39 -3.14
C MET A 104 8.00 5.76 -3.80
N LEU A 105 7.77 5.83 -5.13
CA LEU A 105 7.58 7.10 -5.84
C LEU A 105 6.32 7.84 -5.38
N LEU A 106 5.21 7.11 -5.20
CA LEU A 106 3.99 7.64 -4.61
C LEU A 106 4.25 8.22 -3.22
N SER A 107 4.94 7.46 -2.36
CA SER A 107 5.32 7.90 -1.01
C SER A 107 6.17 9.16 -1.08
N PHE A 108 7.13 9.24 -2.00
CA PHE A 108 7.96 10.42 -2.18
C PHE A 108 7.14 11.68 -2.43
N GLU A 109 6.19 11.62 -3.38
CA GLU A 109 5.33 12.76 -3.70
C GLU A 109 4.41 13.15 -2.53
N VAL A 110 3.84 12.15 -1.84
CA VAL A 110 2.99 12.39 -0.66
C VAL A 110 3.78 13.04 0.47
N LEU A 111 4.98 12.53 0.78
CA LEU A 111 5.82 13.03 1.89
C LEU A 111 6.42 14.41 1.62
N ARG A 112 6.57 14.79 0.34
CA ARG A 112 6.96 16.14 -0.05
C ARG A 112 5.81 17.15 0.03
N GLY A 113 4.60 16.71 0.37
CA GLY A 113 3.44 17.57 0.61
C GLY A 113 2.22 17.21 -0.24
N GLY A 114 2.31 16.24 -1.16
CA GLY A 114 1.15 15.67 -1.84
C GLY A 114 0.34 16.63 -2.72
N ILE A 115 0.91 17.78 -3.08
CA ILE A 115 0.19 18.83 -3.83
C ILE A 115 0.07 18.46 -5.32
N SER A 116 0.98 17.66 -5.85
CA SER A 116 1.00 17.24 -7.27
C SER A 116 1.66 15.87 -7.45
N ASN A 117 1.56 15.31 -8.66
CA ASN A 117 2.34 14.18 -9.19
C ASN A 117 2.20 12.81 -8.49
N TRP A 118 1.45 12.69 -7.40
CA TRP A 118 1.19 11.39 -6.77
C TRP A 118 0.17 10.54 -7.54
N GLN A 119 -0.80 11.17 -8.21
CA GLN A 119 -1.90 10.48 -8.89
C GLN A 119 -1.43 9.55 -10.02
N PRO A 120 -0.49 9.92 -10.90
CA PRO A 120 0.02 9.00 -11.93
C PRO A 120 0.61 7.71 -11.34
N HIS A 121 1.36 7.80 -10.24
CA HIS A 121 1.92 6.63 -9.56
C HIS A 121 0.83 5.75 -8.96
N LEU A 122 -0.14 6.35 -8.26
CA LEU A 122 -1.27 5.61 -7.71
C LEU A 122 -2.07 4.94 -8.82
N ASN A 123 -2.44 5.66 -9.88
CA ASN A 123 -3.22 5.12 -11.00
C ASN A 123 -2.52 3.94 -11.69
N ALA A 124 -1.19 3.98 -11.83
CA ALA A 124 -0.42 2.87 -12.38
C ALA A 124 -0.51 1.60 -11.51
N VAL A 125 -0.38 1.77 -10.18
CA VAL A 125 -0.55 0.69 -9.20
C VAL A 125 -1.97 0.13 -9.23
N LEU A 126 -2.98 0.99 -9.15
CA LEU A 126 -4.38 0.56 -9.09
C LEU A 126 -4.83 -0.10 -10.40
N SER A 127 -4.41 0.41 -11.56
CA SER A 127 -4.71 -0.22 -12.86
C SER A 127 -4.11 -1.62 -12.97
N THR A 128 -2.91 -1.81 -12.42
CA THR A 128 -2.21 -3.10 -12.38
C THR A 128 -2.89 -4.10 -11.45
N ILE A 129 -3.35 -3.66 -10.28
CA ILE A 129 -4.06 -4.55 -9.34
C ILE A 129 -5.48 -4.83 -9.82
N LYS A 130 -6.14 -3.87 -10.48
CA LYS A 130 -7.50 -4.02 -11.01
C LYS A 130 -7.60 -5.07 -12.11
N SER A 131 -6.53 -5.29 -12.88
CA SER A 131 -6.48 -6.39 -13.86
C SER A 131 -6.36 -7.77 -13.19
N MET A 132 -6.05 -7.81 -11.89
CA MET A 132 -6.01 -9.01 -11.07
C MET A 132 -7.32 -9.19 -10.29
N SER A 133 -7.76 -10.43 -10.13
CA SER A 133 -8.93 -10.73 -9.30
C SER A 133 -8.51 -11.17 -7.89
N PRO A 134 -9.32 -10.88 -6.85
CA PRO A 134 -9.15 -11.47 -5.52
C PRO A 134 -9.06 -13.00 -5.57
N ALA A 135 -9.85 -13.65 -6.43
CA ALA A 135 -9.85 -15.10 -6.60
C ALA A 135 -8.52 -15.64 -7.14
N SER A 136 -7.93 -14.97 -8.14
CA SER A 136 -6.60 -15.35 -8.65
C SER A 136 -5.52 -15.18 -7.59
N PHE A 137 -5.60 -14.13 -6.75
CA PHE A 137 -4.66 -13.94 -5.65
C PHE A 137 -4.77 -15.07 -4.62
N ILE A 138 -5.99 -15.40 -4.19
CA ILE A 138 -6.24 -16.52 -3.26
C ILE A 138 -5.75 -17.85 -3.86
N ALA A 139 -6.00 -18.11 -5.14
CA ALA A 139 -5.56 -19.34 -5.79
C ALA A 139 -4.02 -19.46 -5.81
N ILE A 140 -3.32 -18.35 -6.08
CA ILE A 140 -1.86 -18.29 -6.02
C ILE A 140 -1.38 -18.55 -4.58
N GLU A 141 -2.01 -17.92 -3.58
CA GLU A 141 -1.63 -18.11 -2.18
C GLU A 141 -1.86 -19.54 -1.69
N ASN A 142 -3.02 -20.13 -1.99
CA ASN A 142 -3.35 -21.50 -1.58
C ASN A 142 -2.48 -22.56 -2.27
N SER A 143 -1.88 -22.24 -3.42
CA SER A 143 -0.95 -23.13 -4.12
C SER A 143 0.43 -23.18 -3.46
N LYS A 144 0.72 -22.26 -2.54
CA LYS A 144 2.01 -22.17 -1.84
C LYS A 144 1.94 -22.93 -0.51
N PRO A 145 3.01 -23.64 -0.11
CA PRO A 145 3.04 -24.32 1.18
C PRO A 145 2.87 -23.33 2.33
N ASP A 146 2.19 -23.75 3.40
CA ASP A 146 1.96 -22.92 4.58
C ASP A 146 3.27 -22.29 5.07
N ARG A 147 3.26 -20.95 5.13
CA ARG A 147 4.39 -20.17 5.65
C ARG A 147 4.45 -20.34 7.15
N ILE A 148 5.19 -21.36 7.61
CA ILE A 148 5.59 -21.43 9.01
C ILE A 148 6.48 -20.21 9.28
N CYS A 149 6.07 -19.37 10.25
CA CYS A 149 6.90 -18.29 10.78
C CYS A 149 8.28 -18.86 11.09
N SER A 150 9.33 -18.34 10.44
CA SER A 150 10.68 -18.88 10.63
C SER A 150 11.04 -18.86 12.13
N PRO A 151 11.65 -19.93 12.67
CA PRO A 151 12.07 -19.95 14.06
C PRO A 151 13.11 -18.86 14.33
N PRO A 152 13.29 -18.42 15.60
CA PRO A 152 14.14 -17.29 15.97
C PRO A 152 15.63 -17.47 15.62
N ASN A 153 16.06 -18.70 15.35
CA ASN A 153 17.46 -19.04 15.17
C ASN A 153 17.81 -19.12 13.69
N GLY A 154 18.52 -18.08 13.25
CA GLY A 154 18.83 -17.75 11.87
C GLY A 154 19.39 -18.90 11.03
N VAL A 155 18.65 -19.23 9.98
CA VAL A 155 19.15 -19.23 8.61
C VAL A 155 17.99 -18.73 7.76
N THR A 156 18.07 -17.49 7.27
CA THR A 156 17.09 -16.93 6.33
C THR A 156 17.22 -17.73 5.04
N GLN A 157 16.42 -18.78 4.86
CA GLN A 157 16.28 -19.36 3.54
C GLN A 157 15.62 -18.30 2.66
N LEU A 158 16.44 -17.67 1.81
CA LEU A 158 16.06 -16.91 0.64
C LEU A 158 15.35 -17.87 -0.34
N SER A 159 14.22 -18.41 0.08
CA SER A 159 13.33 -19.18 -0.78
C SER A 159 12.49 -18.21 -1.60
N ASN A 160 11.99 -18.66 -2.75
CA ASN A 160 11.08 -17.92 -3.63
C ASN A 160 9.78 -17.45 -2.93
N ASN A 161 9.59 -17.77 -1.65
CA ASN A 161 8.49 -17.30 -0.80
C ASN A 161 8.53 -15.79 -0.53
N GLY A 162 9.64 -15.10 -0.78
CA GLY A 162 9.76 -13.65 -0.55
C GLY A 162 8.88 -12.80 -1.47
N ALA A 163 8.67 -13.21 -2.72
CA ALA A 163 7.90 -12.41 -3.68
C ALA A 163 6.44 -12.23 -3.22
N SER A 164 5.78 -13.29 -2.75
CA SER A 164 4.36 -13.16 -2.35
C SER A 164 4.20 -12.45 -1.00
N ALA A 165 5.16 -12.55 -0.09
CA ALA A 165 5.15 -11.74 1.13
C ALA A 165 5.28 -10.24 0.77
N GLY A 166 6.09 -9.94 -0.26
CA GLY A 166 6.14 -8.63 -0.89
C GLY A 166 4.82 -8.21 -1.52
N LEU A 167 4.16 -9.09 -2.28
CA LEU A 167 2.85 -8.77 -2.88
C LEU A 167 1.76 -8.54 -1.84
N GLU A 168 1.64 -9.38 -0.81
CA GLU A 168 0.71 -9.16 0.32
C GLU A 168 0.94 -7.76 0.93
N PHE A 169 2.20 -7.41 1.21
CA PHE A 169 2.58 -6.10 1.75
C PHE A 169 2.21 -4.94 0.80
N LEU A 170 2.49 -5.10 -0.50
CA LEU A 170 2.26 -4.06 -1.51
C LEU A 170 0.78 -3.88 -1.84
N PHE A 171 -0.02 -4.95 -1.79
CA PHE A 171 -1.47 -4.89 -1.98
C PHE A 171 -2.15 -4.19 -0.80
N ALA A 172 -1.70 -4.49 0.43
CA ALA A 172 -2.15 -3.76 1.62
C ALA A 172 -1.84 -2.26 1.51
N ASN A 173 -0.63 -1.91 1.04
CA ASN A 173 -0.25 -0.53 0.75
C ASN A 173 -1.13 0.12 -0.31
N ALA A 174 -1.41 -0.59 -1.41
CA ALA A 174 -2.22 -0.06 -2.49
C ALA A 174 -3.66 0.23 -2.05
N LEU A 175 -4.30 -0.68 -1.29
CA LEU A 175 -5.64 -0.47 -0.73
C LEU A 175 -5.67 0.71 0.23
N TRP A 176 -4.64 0.84 1.06
CA TRP A 176 -4.50 1.99 1.94
C TRP A 176 -4.47 3.30 1.15
N PHE A 177 -3.59 3.40 0.16
CA PHE A 177 -3.51 4.62 -0.66
C PHE A 177 -4.77 4.88 -1.50
N ASP A 178 -5.41 3.85 -2.06
CA ASP A 178 -6.68 3.99 -2.82
C ASP A 178 -7.76 4.64 -1.95
N ILE A 179 -8.01 4.06 -0.77
CA ILE A 179 -9.06 4.53 0.14
C ILE A 179 -8.74 5.93 0.67
N PHE A 180 -7.53 6.16 1.18
CA PHE A 180 -7.18 7.46 1.75
C PHE A 180 -7.07 8.57 0.70
N ALA A 181 -6.67 8.26 -0.53
CA ALA A 181 -6.75 9.22 -1.62
C ALA A 181 -8.19 9.71 -1.80
N CYS A 182 -9.17 8.79 -1.88
CA CYS A 182 -10.58 9.15 -2.02
C CYS A 182 -11.15 9.90 -0.81
N VAL A 183 -10.73 9.56 0.41
CA VAL A 183 -11.10 10.32 1.61
C VAL A 183 -10.65 11.78 1.50
N SER A 184 -9.40 11.99 1.06
CA SER A 184 -8.75 13.31 0.97
C SER A 184 -9.20 14.14 -0.23
N THR A 185 -9.42 13.53 -1.40
CA THR A 185 -9.74 14.25 -2.64
C THR A 185 -11.22 14.24 -3.00
N GLY A 186 -12.02 13.43 -2.32
CA GLY A 186 -13.35 13.05 -2.82
C GLY A 186 -13.26 11.96 -3.89
N GLY A 187 -14.40 11.35 -4.19
CA GLY A 187 -14.53 10.17 -5.05
C GLY A 187 -14.62 8.86 -4.27
N THR A 188 -14.51 7.74 -4.98
CA THR A 188 -14.64 6.38 -4.45
C THR A 188 -13.44 5.51 -4.85
N PRO A 189 -13.05 4.55 -3.99
CA PRO A 189 -11.93 3.65 -4.26
C PRO A 189 -12.06 2.95 -5.62
N VAL A 190 -10.95 2.86 -6.35
CA VAL A 190 -10.91 2.23 -7.67
C VAL A 190 -10.97 0.71 -7.57
N LEU A 191 -10.35 0.15 -6.54
CA LEU A 191 -10.32 -1.28 -6.28
C LEU A 191 -11.60 -1.73 -5.59
N PRO A 192 -12.05 -2.98 -5.82
CA PRO A 192 -13.15 -3.59 -5.07
C PRO A 192 -12.67 -3.93 -3.65
N TYR A 193 -12.43 -2.90 -2.83
CA TYR A 193 -11.72 -3.00 -1.56
C TYR A 193 -12.37 -3.98 -0.57
N ARG A 194 -13.70 -4.06 -0.50
CA ARG A 194 -14.38 -5.05 0.37
C ARG A 194 -14.02 -6.49 0.00
N SER A 195 -13.93 -6.80 -1.30
CA SER A 195 -13.54 -8.14 -1.77
C SER A 195 -12.08 -8.46 -1.47
N TRP A 196 -11.19 -7.47 -1.57
CA TRP A 196 -9.78 -7.63 -1.23
C TRP A 196 -9.55 -7.73 0.28
N LEU A 197 -10.23 -6.92 1.08
CA LEU A 197 -10.11 -6.90 2.54
C LEU A 197 -10.78 -8.11 3.21
N ALA A 198 -11.61 -8.85 2.49
CA ALA A 198 -12.16 -10.14 2.93
C ALA A 198 -11.16 -11.31 2.82
N ILE A 199 -10.02 -11.11 2.14
CA ILE A 199 -8.98 -12.13 1.99
C ILE A 199 -8.23 -12.30 3.32
N GLU A 200 -8.30 -13.48 3.93
CA GLU A 200 -7.71 -13.77 5.25
C GLU A 200 -6.18 -13.57 5.29
N GLN A 201 -5.51 -13.83 4.16
CA GLN A 201 -4.06 -13.67 4.02
C GLN A 201 -3.64 -12.20 3.99
N LEU A 202 -4.53 -11.29 3.58
CA LEU A 202 -4.23 -9.86 3.44
C LEU A 202 -4.55 -9.12 4.73
N LYS A 203 -3.61 -9.09 5.68
CA LYS A 203 -3.82 -8.49 6.99
C LYS A 203 -3.29 -7.05 7.05
N MET A 204 -4.20 -6.08 7.02
CA MET A 204 -3.86 -4.66 7.12
C MET A 204 -3.18 -4.32 8.45
N GLN A 205 -3.52 -5.02 9.54
CA GLN A 205 -2.93 -4.84 10.86
C GLN A 205 -1.41 -5.09 10.86
N ASP A 206 -0.93 -6.01 10.03
CA ASP A 206 0.48 -6.42 9.97
C ASP A 206 1.33 -5.42 9.16
N VAL A 207 0.71 -4.42 8.53
CA VAL A 207 1.37 -3.41 7.69
C VAL A 207 1.10 -2.00 8.21
N MET A 208 -0.18 -1.67 8.43
CA MET A 208 -0.67 -0.33 8.78
C MET A 208 -1.21 -0.24 10.21
N GLY A 209 -1.27 -1.35 10.96
CA GLY A 209 -1.80 -1.37 12.33
C GLY A 209 -3.32 -1.18 12.42
N CYS A 210 -4.03 -1.33 11.31
CA CYS A 210 -5.48 -1.15 11.22
C CYS A 210 -6.14 -2.48 10.82
N ASP A 211 -7.24 -2.85 11.47
CA ASP A 211 -8.03 -4.01 11.06
C ASP A 211 -8.63 -3.83 9.65
N ASN A 212 -8.76 -4.94 8.91
CA ASN A 212 -9.34 -4.94 7.58
C ASN A 212 -10.75 -4.33 7.54
N TRP A 213 -11.59 -4.68 8.54
CA TRP A 213 -12.96 -4.17 8.63
C TRP A 213 -13.00 -2.66 8.85
N ALA A 214 -12.06 -2.10 9.62
CA ALA A 214 -12.02 -0.67 9.89
C ALA A 214 -11.69 0.10 8.61
N LEU A 215 -10.70 -0.38 7.84
CA LEU A 215 -10.38 0.21 6.55
C LEU A 215 -11.54 0.07 5.54
N ALA A 216 -12.27 -1.04 5.57
CA ALA A 216 -13.46 -1.21 4.73
C ALA A 216 -14.53 -0.16 5.04
N LEU A 217 -14.82 0.09 6.32
CA LEU A 217 -15.79 1.11 6.73
C LEU A 217 -15.38 2.53 6.30
N ILE A 218 -14.07 2.85 6.34
CA ILE A 218 -13.56 4.11 5.78
C ILE A 218 -13.87 4.19 4.28
N GLY A 219 -13.69 3.09 3.55
CA GLY A 219 -14.10 2.97 2.16
C GLY A 219 -15.60 3.20 1.96
N ASP A 220 -16.48 2.63 2.80
CA ASP A 220 -17.93 2.84 2.68
C ASP A 220 -18.34 4.29 2.90
N ILE A 221 -17.65 5.01 3.80
CA ILE A 221 -17.88 6.43 4.04
C ILE A 221 -17.65 7.24 2.74
N THR A 222 -16.64 6.88 1.95
CA THR A 222 -16.40 7.55 0.65
C THR A 222 -17.54 7.30 -0.34
N HIS A 223 -18.08 6.07 -0.39
CA HIS A 223 -19.25 5.75 -1.21
C HIS A 223 -20.51 6.47 -0.74
N LEU A 224 -20.70 6.58 0.57
CA LEU A 224 -21.82 7.32 1.15
C LEU A 224 -21.76 8.81 0.79
N ARG A 225 -20.56 9.41 0.85
CA ARG A 225 -20.31 10.79 0.41
C ARG A 225 -20.67 10.97 -1.06
N GLU A 226 -20.13 10.13 -1.95
CA GLU A 226 -20.38 10.22 -3.40
C GLU A 226 -21.87 10.09 -3.72
N TRP A 227 -22.55 9.10 -3.12
CA TRP A 227 -23.99 8.93 -3.29
C TRP A 227 -24.77 10.15 -2.80
N LYS A 228 -24.43 10.69 -1.62
CA LYS A 228 -25.08 11.87 -1.06
C LYS A 228 -24.93 13.05 -2.01
N ASP A 229 -23.72 13.31 -2.50
CA ASP A 229 -23.41 14.43 -3.38
C ASP A 229 -24.12 14.28 -4.74
N ASP A 230 -24.22 13.06 -5.27
CA ASP A 230 -24.99 12.77 -6.50
C ASP A 230 -26.50 12.99 -6.33
N MET A 231 -27.08 12.52 -5.21
CA MET A 231 -28.50 12.73 -4.91
C MET A 231 -28.83 14.20 -4.66
N ASP A 232 -27.95 14.93 -3.99
CA ASP A 232 -28.10 16.36 -3.74
C ASP A 232 -28.07 17.16 -5.04
N LYS A 233 -27.09 16.88 -5.93
CA LYS A 233 -27.01 17.49 -7.28
C LYS A 233 -28.26 17.24 -8.11
N LYS A 234 -28.91 16.07 -7.95
CA LYS A 234 -30.15 15.70 -8.64
C LYS A 234 -31.41 16.27 -7.98
N GLY A 235 -31.30 16.88 -6.79
CA GLY A 235 -32.45 17.33 -6.00
C GLY A 235 -33.31 16.18 -5.44
N LEU A 236 -32.73 14.98 -5.35
CA LEU A 236 -33.40 13.74 -4.92
C LEU A 236 -32.96 13.26 -3.54
N LEU A 237 -32.15 14.05 -2.84
CA LEU A 237 -31.59 13.65 -1.54
C LEU A 237 -32.70 13.47 -0.49
N SER A 238 -32.85 12.22 -0.04
CA SER A 238 -33.66 11.88 1.13
C SER A 238 -32.79 11.88 2.38
N VAL A 239 -33.04 12.83 3.29
CA VAL A 239 -32.35 12.87 4.60
C VAL A 239 -32.58 11.57 5.38
N ARG A 240 -33.78 10.99 5.30
CA ARG A 240 -34.09 9.71 5.94
C ARG A 240 -33.25 8.57 5.38
N GLU A 241 -33.05 8.53 4.06
CA GLU A 241 -32.20 7.50 3.44
C GLU A 241 -30.73 7.72 3.80
N LEU A 242 -30.25 8.96 3.80
CA LEU A 242 -28.90 9.31 4.23
C LEU A 242 -28.62 8.84 5.66
N VAL A 243 -29.53 9.13 6.60
CA VAL A 243 -29.44 8.66 8.00
C VAL A 243 -29.43 7.14 8.05
N SER A 244 -30.33 6.47 7.31
CA SER A 244 -30.38 5.01 7.29
C SER A 244 -29.09 4.36 6.78
N LYS A 245 -28.48 4.92 5.72
CA LYS A 245 -27.20 4.40 5.18
C LYS A 245 -26.04 4.68 6.14
N GLY A 246 -26.00 5.87 6.75
CA GLY A 246 -24.99 6.20 7.76
C GLY A 246 -25.08 5.30 8.99
N GLN A 247 -26.29 5.03 9.47
CA GLN A 247 -26.52 4.17 10.63
C GLN A 247 -26.10 2.71 10.38
N ALA A 248 -26.15 2.22 9.15
CA ALA A 248 -25.63 0.89 8.81
C ALA A 248 -24.12 0.80 9.01
N ILE A 249 -23.36 1.82 8.58
CA ILE A 249 -21.90 1.90 8.78
C ILE A 249 -21.58 2.03 10.28
N GLU A 250 -22.32 2.90 10.99
CA GLU A 250 -22.17 3.11 12.44
C GLU A 250 -22.44 1.83 13.24
N SER A 251 -23.50 1.10 12.90
CA SER A 251 -23.84 -0.17 13.58
C SER A 251 -22.75 -1.23 13.37
N GLU A 252 -22.22 -1.37 12.14
CA GLU A 252 -21.11 -2.29 11.86
C GLU A 252 -19.84 -1.87 12.64
N LEU A 253 -19.55 -0.57 12.72
CA LEU A 253 -18.43 -0.05 13.52
C LEU A 253 -18.57 -0.41 15.01
N GLU A 254 -19.72 -0.13 15.62
CA GLU A 254 -19.99 -0.39 17.03
C GLU A 254 -19.91 -1.89 17.35
N GLU A 255 -20.48 -2.74 16.47
CA GLU A 255 -20.40 -4.19 16.60
C GLU A 255 -18.94 -4.67 16.63
N LYS A 256 -18.13 -4.24 15.65
CA LYS A 256 -16.73 -4.67 15.54
C LYS A 256 -15.87 -4.18 16.69
N ILE A 257 -16.09 -2.94 17.15
CA ILE A 257 -15.43 -2.41 18.35
C ILE A 257 -15.81 -3.23 19.59
N GLY A 258 -17.09 -3.59 19.75
CA GLY A 258 -17.56 -4.43 20.86
C GLY A 258 -16.89 -5.82 20.88
N ILE A 259 -16.72 -6.43 19.71
CA ILE A 259 -16.01 -7.71 19.56
C ILE A 259 -14.53 -7.57 19.97
N LEU A 260 -13.86 -6.48 19.57
CA LEU A 260 -12.47 -6.23 19.93
C LEU A 260 -12.25 -6.08 21.44
N TYR A 261 -13.15 -5.39 22.14
CA TYR A 261 -13.06 -5.26 23.60
C TYR A 261 -13.31 -6.60 24.29
N SER A 262 -14.32 -7.34 23.87
CA SER A 262 -14.65 -8.66 24.44
C SER A 262 -13.54 -9.69 24.26
N SER A 263 -12.77 -9.59 23.17
CA SER A 263 -11.61 -10.44 22.90
C SER A 263 -10.43 -10.19 23.84
N LYS A 264 -10.29 -8.95 24.36
CA LYS A 264 -9.19 -8.58 25.29
C LYS A 264 -9.44 -9.01 26.74
N ASP A 265 -10.71 -9.11 27.16
CA ASP A 265 -11.07 -9.50 28.53
C ASP A 265 -11.09 -11.03 28.75
N GLY A 266 -10.85 -11.82 27.70
CA GLY A 266 -10.84 -13.28 27.71
C GLY A 266 -9.46 -13.94 27.81
N VAL A 267 -8.39 -13.18 28.08
CA VAL A 267 -7.00 -13.67 28.23
C VAL A 267 -6.49 -13.46 29.65
#